data_AF-A0A074VC00-F1
#
_entry.id   AF-A0A074VC00-F1
#
_cell.length_a   1.000
_cell.length_b   1.000
_cell.length_c   1.000
_cell.angle_alpha   90.00
_cell.angle_beta   90.00
_cell.angle_gamma   90.00
#
_symmetry.space_group_name_H-M   'P 1'
#
loop_
_entity.id
_entity.type
_entity.pdbx_description
1 polymer ?
#
loop_
_entity_poly.entity_id
_entity_poly.type
_entity_poly.pdbx_seq_one_letter_code
_entity_poly.pdbx_strand_id
1 'polypeptide(L)'
;MTDANSAPRKRRQSDPFVTSAQDGDHASNKRRFILNDDPRQTLVDHRQPTVNEPNPLDVLAQAASFVARLPTSRRKRVVLNSPSPPPGPKKFNLMTGLASHVDILLQITSYLPPQTLLNLYSVSAPFHYVMDSHFTAFIKAATFIWAPNADKCFPWWCYRQLCIEDPALRRPRADRRSVSWDDLVPNLEPEVSAEGNFDGSGSQGSNVSDSPKSVKSESPAERKERIAKLADQRQQSAAPVPGFRWLKMVAYRESVCREIVGWMAVHGHRIPRAEGVVALKKMWFLLDIPVNAPRISLIHNTSFFTKETLAILQLFFIKLDMLYVDPVHYYGGECSMREMLLAERSLTTLWNYLRGADGTSKLDTLRLWIRHRYKVPQPVRPMTRETHEQYQAKINMPIMGVPAQLVGRWGYECWGLGQVPLLRPDQLVLKEAVRRHMGLQRMFLSYLSYGYLDGDLNPLPTVVEPEDVVLSMMRRKKNRELKEQEEDKMIVDG
;
A
#
# COMPACT_ATOMS: atom_id res chain seq x y z
N MET A 1 -55.00 40.23 20.99
CA MET A 1 -55.89 39.09 20.74
C MET A 1 -54.97 37.89 20.53
N THR A 2 -54.54 37.24 21.62
CA THR A 2 -55.29 36.21 22.40
C THR A 2 -55.42 34.93 21.58
N ASP A 3 -55.06 33.71 21.98
CA ASP A 3 -54.54 33.04 23.17
C ASP A 3 -54.76 31.53 22.85
N ALA A 4 -54.16 30.49 23.46
CA ALA A 4 -53.02 30.39 24.37
C ALA A 4 -52.50 28.93 24.38
N ASN A 5 -51.30 28.74 24.95
CA ASN A 5 -50.82 27.57 25.72
C ASN A 5 -51.38 26.16 25.46
N SER A 6 -50.48 25.21 25.18
CA SER A 6 -50.18 24.14 26.16
C SER A 6 -48.77 23.56 25.95
N ALA A 7 -48.17 23.02 27.01
CA ALA A 7 -46.79 22.51 27.03
C ALA A 7 -46.68 21.13 27.74
N PRO A 8 -45.52 20.65 28.24
CA PRO A 8 -44.91 19.46 27.67
C PRO A 8 -45.05 18.19 28.54
N ARG A 9 -45.13 17.02 27.89
CA ARG A 9 -45.22 15.72 28.57
C ARG A 9 -43.83 15.10 28.83
N LYS A 10 -43.49 14.89 30.10
CA LYS A 10 -42.23 14.26 30.58
C LYS A 10 -42.49 12.83 31.11
N ARG A 11 -41.39 12.05 31.24
CA ARG A 11 -41.30 10.65 31.75
C ARG A 11 -41.89 9.60 30.76
N ARG A 12 -41.42 8.34 30.75
CA ARG A 12 -40.52 7.63 31.71
C ARG A 12 -39.24 7.09 31.06
N GLN A 13 -38.24 6.82 31.90
CA GLN A 13 -37.16 5.85 31.64
C GLN A 13 -37.66 4.44 32.04
N SER A 14 -37.03 3.40 31.49
CA SER A 14 -37.13 2.02 31.97
C SER A 14 -35.78 1.33 31.79
N ASP A 15 -35.16 0.95 32.91
CA ASP A 15 -33.83 0.35 33.01
C ASP A 15 -33.86 -1.18 32.74
N PRO A 16 -32.70 -1.86 32.60
CA PRO A 16 -32.61 -3.12 31.86
C PRO A 16 -33.02 -4.37 32.65
N PHE A 17 -33.38 -5.42 31.90
CA PHE A 17 -33.51 -6.77 32.46
C PHE A 17 -32.14 -7.36 32.82
N VAL A 18 -32.02 -7.82 34.07
CA VAL A 18 -30.95 -8.67 34.57
C VAL A 18 -31.57 -10.01 34.95
N THR A 19 -30.93 -11.11 34.57
CA THR A 19 -31.32 -12.45 35.04
C THR A 19 -30.10 -13.23 35.50
N SER A 20 -30.06 -13.49 36.80
CA SER A 20 -29.18 -14.44 37.49
C SER A 20 -30.09 -15.54 38.10
N ALA A 21 -29.65 -16.73 38.51
CA ALA A 21 -28.31 -17.33 38.64
C ALA A 21 -28.43 -18.89 38.58
N GLN A 22 -27.47 -19.59 39.20
CA GLN A 22 -27.51 -20.99 39.68
C GLN A 22 -27.01 -22.11 38.74
N ASP A 23 -25.69 -22.34 38.82
CA ASP A 23 -25.05 -23.57 39.33
C ASP A 23 -25.87 -24.88 39.39
N GLY A 24 -25.26 -25.96 38.88
CA GLY A 24 -25.70 -27.35 39.04
C GLY A 24 -24.54 -28.31 38.75
N ASP A 25 -23.93 -28.85 39.80
CA ASP A 25 -22.65 -29.59 39.75
C ASP A 25 -22.85 -31.13 39.61
N HIS A 26 -21.75 -31.86 39.44
CA HIS A 26 -21.55 -33.33 39.45
C HIS A 26 -21.72 -34.13 38.13
N ALA A 27 -21.04 -35.27 37.91
CA ALA A 27 -19.71 -35.74 38.39
C ALA A 27 -19.28 -37.06 37.69
N SER A 28 -17.97 -37.20 37.39
CA SER A 28 -17.24 -38.48 37.20
C SER A 28 -17.56 -39.32 35.92
N ASN A 29 -16.75 -40.29 35.44
CA ASN A 29 -15.63 -41.05 36.06
C ASN A 29 -14.45 -41.40 35.10
N LYS A 30 -13.22 -41.04 35.53
CA LYS A 30 -11.97 -41.85 35.60
C LYS A 30 -11.45 -42.67 34.39
N ARG A 31 -10.19 -42.41 34.01
CA ARG A 31 -8.93 -43.15 34.38
C ARG A 31 -7.73 -42.19 34.10
N ARG A 32 -6.86 -41.81 35.06
CA ARG A 32 -5.66 -42.50 35.64
C ARG A 32 -4.60 -42.85 34.58
N PHE A 33 -3.30 -42.45 34.66
CA PHE A 33 -2.44 -41.77 35.66
C PHE A 33 -1.55 -40.68 34.95
N ILE A 34 -0.73 -39.76 35.52
CA ILE A 34 0.05 -39.61 36.79
C ILE A 34 1.38 -40.44 36.77
N LEU A 35 2.61 -39.97 37.13
CA LEU A 35 3.15 -38.73 37.75
C LEU A 35 4.50 -38.33 37.06
N ASN A 36 5.01 -37.12 37.29
CA ASN A 36 6.41 -36.72 37.00
C ASN A 36 7.36 -37.12 38.16
N ASP A 37 8.69 -37.07 37.95
CA ASP A 37 9.62 -36.16 38.68
C ASP A 37 11.11 -36.57 38.50
N ASP A 38 11.99 -35.60 38.76
CA ASP A 38 13.47 -35.56 38.60
C ASP A 38 14.00 -34.71 39.79
N PRO A 39 15.31 -34.54 40.11
CA PRO A 39 16.54 -35.22 39.65
C PRO A 39 17.59 -35.53 40.78
N ARG A 40 18.82 -35.91 40.38
CA ARG A 40 20.14 -35.81 41.08
C ARG A 40 20.56 -36.81 42.17
N GLN A 41 21.75 -37.42 41.98
CA GLN A 41 22.95 -37.46 42.85
C GLN A 41 24.01 -38.35 42.13
N THR A 42 25.23 -37.94 41.71
CA THR A 42 26.46 -37.37 42.34
C THR A 42 27.52 -38.38 42.78
N LEU A 43 28.79 -37.95 42.67
CA LEU A 43 30.03 -38.41 43.34
C LEU A 43 30.95 -39.44 42.65
N VAL A 44 32.18 -39.44 43.15
CA VAL A 44 33.46 -39.93 42.60
C VAL A 44 34.24 -40.59 43.74
N ASP A 45 35.08 -41.59 43.47
CA ASP A 45 36.23 -41.90 44.34
C ASP A 45 37.43 -42.44 43.53
N HIS A 46 38.61 -42.47 44.16
CA HIS A 46 39.94 -42.58 43.53
C HIS A 46 40.62 -43.95 43.67
N ARG A 47 41.63 -44.23 42.79
CA ARG A 47 43.02 -44.59 43.21
C ARG A 47 44.04 -44.70 42.06
N GLN A 48 45.26 -44.28 42.38
CA GLN A 48 46.59 -44.60 41.80
C GLN A 48 47.53 -44.85 43.03
N PRO A 49 48.82 -45.26 42.93
CA PRO A 49 49.73 -45.50 41.78
C PRO A 49 50.09 -47.03 41.66
N THR A 50 51.15 -47.60 41.02
CA THR A 50 52.60 -47.27 40.91
C THR A 50 53.36 -47.93 39.73
N VAL A 51 54.31 -47.16 39.17
CA VAL A 51 55.69 -47.46 38.66
C VAL A 51 56.11 -48.90 38.26
N ASN A 52 56.64 -49.04 37.02
CA ASN A 52 57.83 -49.82 36.54
C ASN A 52 57.67 -50.08 35.02
N GLU A 53 58.28 -49.31 34.11
CA GLU A 53 59.65 -49.39 33.54
C GLU A 53 59.62 -49.86 32.04
N PRO A 54 60.66 -49.58 31.21
CA PRO A 54 60.49 -49.48 29.75
C PRO A 54 61.03 -50.66 28.91
N ASN A 55 60.45 -50.89 27.73
CA ASN A 55 61.00 -51.80 26.71
C ASN A 55 62.02 -51.07 25.80
N PRO A 56 63.28 -51.56 25.66
CA PRO A 56 64.38 -50.80 25.09
C PRO A 56 64.53 -50.91 23.57
N LEU A 57 63.47 -50.61 22.78
CA LEU A 57 63.53 -50.65 21.30
C LEU A 57 63.14 -49.35 20.57
N ASP A 58 62.41 -48.43 21.20
CA ASP A 58 61.98 -47.18 20.53
C ASP A 58 63.12 -46.17 20.27
N VAL A 59 64.25 -46.30 20.97
CA VAL A 59 65.36 -45.32 20.95
C VAL A 59 66.13 -45.31 19.62
N LEU A 60 66.13 -46.42 18.88
CA LEU A 60 66.84 -46.53 17.59
C LEU A 60 66.00 -46.09 16.38
N ALA A 61 64.68 -46.02 16.50
CA ALA A 61 63.78 -45.67 15.40
C ALA A 61 63.66 -44.15 15.16
N GLN A 62 63.79 -43.33 16.21
CA GLN A 62 63.52 -41.88 16.12
C GLN A 62 64.73 -41.04 15.64
N ALA A 63 65.94 -41.60 15.68
CA ALA A 63 67.18 -40.90 15.33
C ALA A 63 67.40 -40.67 13.81
N ALA A 64 66.67 -41.38 12.94
CA ALA A 64 66.80 -41.26 11.48
C ALA A 64 66.06 -40.03 10.87
N SER A 65 65.59 -39.10 11.70
CA SER A 65 64.65 -38.03 11.35
C SER A 65 65.28 -36.74 10.78
N PHE A 66 66.51 -36.79 10.25
CA PHE A 66 67.20 -35.63 9.67
C PHE A 66 67.96 -35.91 8.35
N VAL A 67 67.22 -35.98 7.23
CA VAL A 67 67.75 -35.65 5.89
C VAL A 67 66.77 -34.69 5.20
N ALA A 68 67.30 -33.64 4.56
CA ALA A 68 66.53 -32.51 4.07
C ALA A 68 65.78 -32.78 2.74
N ARG A 69 64.86 -31.87 2.40
CA ARG A 69 63.88 -32.00 1.31
C ARG A 69 64.44 -31.61 -0.07
N LEU A 70 64.00 -32.32 -1.11
CA LEU A 70 63.85 -31.76 -2.47
C LEU A 70 62.41 -32.03 -2.96
N PRO A 71 61.72 -31.05 -3.58
CA PRO A 71 60.28 -31.15 -3.85
C PRO A 71 59.98 -31.83 -5.19
N THR A 72 59.83 -33.15 -5.20
CA THR A 72 59.31 -33.87 -6.37
C THR A 72 57.79 -33.72 -6.47
N SER A 73 57.28 -33.48 -7.69
CA SER A 73 55.88 -33.14 -7.92
C SER A 73 54.93 -34.28 -7.55
N ARG A 74 54.13 -34.09 -6.50
CA ARG A 74 52.96 -34.94 -6.21
C ARG A 74 51.93 -34.79 -7.32
N ARG A 75 52.00 -35.66 -8.34
CA ARG A 75 50.87 -35.93 -9.25
C ARG A 75 49.64 -36.17 -8.39
N LYS A 76 48.62 -35.29 -8.49
CA LYS A 76 47.31 -35.54 -7.88
C LYS A 76 46.80 -36.87 -8.46
N ARG A 77 46.63 -37.88 -7.61
CA ARG A 77 46.06 -39.17 -8.01
C ARG A 77 44.63 -38.91 -8.45
N VAL A 78 44.39 -38.91 -9.76
CA VAL A 78 43.05 -38.76 -10.33
C VAL A 78 42.23 -39.96 -9.90
N VAL A 79 41.34 -39.75 -8.93
CA VAL A 79 40.24 -40.68 -8.68
C VAL A 79 39.34 -40.55 -9.89
N LEU A 80 39.27 -41.61 -10.73
CA LEU A 80 38.17 -41.71 -11.67
C LEU A 80 36.91 -41.86 -10.82
N ASN A 81 36.01 -40.89 -10.92
CA ASN A 81 34.63 -41.08 -10.46
C ASN A 81 34.09 -42.31 -11.20
N SER A 82 33.46 -43.23 -10.46
CA SER A 82 32.69 -44.31 -11.08
C SER A 82 31.62 -43.71 -12.00
N PRO A 83 31.28 -44.37 -13.11
CA PRO A 83 30.19 -43.90 -13.96
C PRO A 83 28.90 -43.85 -13.12
N SER A 84 28.30 -42.67 -13.05
CA SER A 84 27.01 -42.48 -12.39
C SER A 84 25.99 -43.44 -13.00
N PRO A 85 25.06 -44.04 -12.21
CA PRO A 85 23.99 -44.86 -12.76
C PRO A 85 23.22 -44.06 -13.82
N PRO A 86 22.70 -44.71 -14.88
CA PRO A 86 21.99 -44.02 -15.94
C PRO A 86 20.81 -43.23 -15.34
N PRO A 87 20.52 -42.02 -15.85
CA PRO A 87 19.46 -41.20 -15.29
C PRO A 87 18.12 -41.93 -15.43
N GLY A 88 17.56 -42.33 -14.28
CA GLY A 88 16.25 -42.98 -14.23
C GLY A 88 15.18 -42.11 -14.91
N PRO A 89 14.09 -42.73 -15.42
CA PRO A 89 13.08 -42.03 -16.20
C PRO A 89 12.57 -40.81 -15.44
N LYS A 90 12.78 -39.63 -16.02
CA LYS A 90 12.41 -38.35 -15.40
C LYS A 90 10.91 -38.37 -15.10
N LYS A 91 10.55 -38.41 -13.81
CA LYS A 91 9.16 -38.29 -13.35
C LYS A 91 8.55 -37.04 -13.99
N PHE A 92 7.40 -37.18 -14.66
CA PHE A 92 6.79 -36.10 -15.41
C PHE A 92 6.29 -35.00 -14.47
N ASN A 93 7.10 -33.97 -14.29
CA ASN A 93 6.72 -32.76 -13.59
C ASN A 93 6.12 -31.79 -14.60
N LEU A 94 4.79 -31.64 -14.59
CA LEU A 94 4.05 -30.72 -15.49
C LEU A 94 4.67 -29.32 -15.51
N MET A 95 5.02 -28.76 -14.35
CA MET A 95 5.68 -27.45 -14.23
C MET A 95 7.04 -27.38 -14.93
N THR A 96 7.79 -28.48 -15.00
CA THR A 96 9.08 -28.53 -15.72
C THR A 96 8.86 -28.61 -17.23
N GLY A 97 7.82 -29.31 -17.69
CA GLY A 97 7.40 -29.31 -19.10
C GLY A 97 6.82 -27.98 -19.59
N LEU A 98 6.10 -27.26 -18.72
CA LEU A 98 5.66 -25.89 -18.99
C LEU A 98 6.83 -24.91 -19.01
N ALA A 99 7.84 -25.08 -18.15
CA ALA A 99 9.04 -24.23 -18.14
C ALA A 99 9.86 -24.31 -19.44
N SER A 100 9.80 -25.41 -20.19
CA SER A 100 10.40 -25.49 -21.55
C SER A 100 9.63 -24.75 -22.64
N HIS A 101 8.42 -24.26 -22.38
CA HIS A 101 7.59 -23.54 -23.35
C HIS A 101 7.17 -22.17 -22.83
N VAL A 102 8.09 -21.20 -22.94
CA VAL A 102 7.97 -19.85 -22.36
C VAL A 102 6.66 -19.16 -22.73
N ASP A 103 6.19 -19.25 -23.98
CA ASP A 103 4.96 -18.58 -24.43
C ASP A 103 3.68 -19.19 -23.82
N ILE A 104 3.64 -20.52 -23.68
CA ILE A 104 2.51 -21.23 -23.04
C ILE A 104 2.49 -20.89 -21.55
N LEU A 105 3.66 -20.93 -20.90
CA LEU A 105 3.84 -20.52 -19.52
C LEU A 105 3.44 -19.05 -19.30
N LEU A 106 3.80 -18.14 -20.20
CA LEU A 106 3.43 -16.72 -20.18
C LEU A 106 1.91 -16.53 -20.26
N GLN A 107 1.23 -17.26 -21.14
CA GLN A 107 -0.23 -17.22 -21.23
C GLN A 107 -0.88 -17.74 -19.95
N ILE A 108 -0.53 -18.94 -19.47
CA ILE A 108 -1.10 -19.53 -18.24
C ILE A 108 -0.89 -18.60 -17.04
N THR A 109 0.34 -18.12 -16.83
CA THR A 109 0.68 -17.26 -15.69
C THR A 109 0.04 -15.88 -15.73
N SER A 110 -0.35 -15.37 -16.91
CA SER A 110 -1.07 -14.09 -17.00
C SER A 110 -2.48 -14.14 -16.37
N TYR A 111 -3.11 -15.33 -16.32
CA TYR A 111 -4.39 -15.55 -15.64
C TYR A 111 -4.25 -15.83 -14.13
N LEU A 112 -3.05 -16.13 -13.62
CA LEU A 112 -2.85 -16.39 -12.19
C LEU A 112 -2.97 -15.08 -11.38
N PRO A 113 -3.63 -15.10 -10.20
CA PRO A 113 -3.65 -13.95 -9.30
C PRO A 113 -2.23 -13.50 -8.92
N PRO A 114 -1.94 -12.19 -8.77
CA PRO A 114 -0.60 -11.70 -8.45
C PRO A 114 0.06 -12.31 -7.21
N GLN A 115 -0.74 -12.74 -6.23
CA GLN A 115 -0.25 -13.45 -5.04
C GLN A 115 0.13 -14.90 -5.35
N THR A 116 -0.67 -15.62 -6.15
CA THR A 116 -0.36 -16.99 -6.60
C THR A 116 0.87 -17.00 -7.51
N LEU A 117 1.02 -16.00 -8.37
CA LEU A 117 2.20 -15.82 -9.23
C LEU A 117 3.47 -15.56 -8.42
N LEU A 118 3.39 -14.72 -7.37
CA LEU A 118 4.50 -14.53 -6.42
C LEU A 118 4.86 -15.83 -5.70
N ASN A 119 3.86 -16.57 -5.21
CA ASN A 119 4.10 -17.84 -4.53
C ASN A 119 4.78 -18.86 -5.47
N LEU A 120 4.36 -18.95 -6.73
CA LEU A 120 4.98 -19.81 -7.74
C LEU A 120 6.44 -19.42 -8.01
N TYR A 121 6.73 -18.11 -8.11
CA TYR A 121 8.08 -17.55 -8.25
C TYR A 121 9.00 -17.85 -7.06
N SER A 122 8.46 -17.91 -5.83
CA SER A 122 9.23 -18.30 -4.63
C SER A 122 9.40 -19.81 -4.45
N VAL A 123 8.45 -20.63 -4.94
CA VAL A 123 8.45 -22.09 -4.69
C VAL A 123 9.19 -22.88 -5.77
N SER A 124 9.17 -22.43 -7.04
CA SER A 124 9.64 -23.25 -8.16
C SER A 124 10.82 -22.64 -8.91
N ALA A 125 12.04 -23.10 -8.55
CA ALA A 125 13.30 -22.70 -9.18
C ALA A 125 13.32 -22.71 -10.74
N PRO A 126 12.78 -23.73 -11.46
CA PRO A 126 12.77 -23.67 -12.93
C PRO A 126 11.86 -22.57 -13.49
N PHE A 127 10.77 -22.24 -12.79
CA PHE A 127 9.90 -21.13 -13.16
C PHE A 127 10.58 -19.78 -12.86
N HIS A 128 11.25 -19.66 -11.70
CA HIS A 128 12.02 -18.48 -11.30
C HIS A 128 13.03 -18.06 -12.38
N TYR A 129 13.85 -19.00 -12.85
CA TYR A 129 14.87 -18.76 -13.88
C TYR A 129 14.28 -18.31 -15.24
N VAL A 130 13.18 -18.94 -15.67
CA VAL A 130 12.47 -18.57 -16.92
C VAL A 130 11.77 -17.22 -16.77
N MET A 131 11.21 -16.95 -15.59
CA MET A 131 10.57 -15.66 -15.30
C MET A 131 11.59 -14.53 -15.25
N ASP A 132 12.73 -14.68 -14.58
CA ASP A 132 13.80 -13.68 -14.55
C ASP A 132 14.30 -13.35 -15.96
N SER A 133 14.50 -14.38 -16.79
CA SER A 133 14.89 -14.23 -18.19
C SER A 133 13.94 -13.32 -18.99
N HIS A 134 12.64 -13.33 -18.68
CA HIS A 134 11.61 -12.55 -19.40
C HIS A 134 10.72 -11.69 -18.48
N PHE A 135 11.27 -11.19 -17.36
CA PHE A 135 10.48 -10.67 -16.23
C PHE A 135 9.51 -9.54 -16.61
N THR A 136 9.96 -8.63 -17.49
CA THR A 136 9.14 -7.55 -18.05
C THR A 136 7.92 -8.03 -18.83
N ALA A 137 8.02 -9.17 -19.53
CA ALA A 137 6.94 -9.76 -20.31
C ALA A 137 5.90 -10.42 -19.39
N PHE A 138 6.34 -11.24 -18.44
CA PHE A 138 5.46 -11.88 -17.45
C PHE A 138 4.61 -10.86 -16.67
N ILE A 139 5.25 -9.81 -16.13
CA ILE A 139 4.53 -8.77 -15.39
C ILE A 139 3.58 -7.96 -16.30
N LYS A 140 3.98 -7.67 -17.55
CA LYS A 140 3.10 -6.97 -18.51
C LYS A 140 1.89 -7.80 -18.91
N ALA A 141 2.07 -9.09 -19.22
CA ALA A 141 0.97 -10.00 -19.54
C ALA A 141 -0.02 -10.10 -18.38
N ALA A 142 0.47 -10.28 -17.15
CA ALA A 142 -0.37 -10.25 -15.95
C ALA A 142 -1.12 -8.91 -15.79
N THR A 143 -0.48 -7.75 -16.01
CA THR A 143 -1.22 -6.47 -15.96
C THR A 143 -2.26 -6.30 -17.05
N PHE A 144 -2.08 -6.88 -18.24
CA PHE A 144 -3.06 -6.76 -19.32
C PHE A 144 -4.41 -7.38 -18.93
N ILE A 145 -4.36 -8.54 -18.26
CA ILE A 145 -5.55 -9.27 -17.80
C ILE A 145 -6.10 -8.66 -16.50
N TRP A 146 -5.26 -8.50 -15.48
CA TRP A 146 -5.71 -8.06 -14.14
C TRP A 146 -6.01 -6.56 -14.02
N ALA A 147 -5.47 -5.73 -14.91
CA ALA A 147 -5.58 -4.28 -14.85
C ALA A 147 -5.45 -3.61 -16.24
N PRO A 148 -6.41 -3.83 -17.16
CA PRO A 148 -6.36 -3.25 -18.51
C PRO A 148 -6.13 -1.73 -18.51
N ASN A 149 -5.33 -1.28 -19.47
CA ASN A 149 -4.81 0.10 -19.60
C ASN A 149 -3.93 0.63 -18.44
N ALA A 150 -3.61 -0.16 -17.41
CA ALA A 150 -2.83 0.35 -16.26
C ALA A 150 -1.38 0.71 -16.59
N ASP A 151 -0.69 0.00 -17.49
CA ASP A 151 0.67 0.37 -17.95
C ASP A 151 0.71 1.77 -18.62
N LYS A 152 -0.43 2.23 -19.17
CA LYS A 152 -0.61 3.60 -19.67
C LYS A 152 -0.98 4.60 -18.58
N CYS A 153 -1.79 4.20 -17.58
CA CYS A 153 -2.33 5.10 -16.56
C CYS A 153 -1.42 5.27 -15.33
N PHE A 154 -0.61 4.25 -15.00
CA PHE A 154 0.30 4.20 -13.86
C PHE A 154 1.72 3.78 -14.29
N PRO A 155 2.42 4.59 -15.12
CA PRO A 155 3.71 4.18 -15.67
C PRO A 155 4.71 3.83 -14.57
N TRP A 156 5.24 2.60 -14.59
CA TRP A 156 6.03 2.04 -13.49
C TRP A 156 7.29 2.84 -13.14
N TRP A 157 7.84 3.62 -14.09
CA TRP A 157 9.01 4.45 -13.84
C TRP A 157 8.76 5.60 -12.84
N CYS A 158 7.51 6.06 -12.70
CA CYS A 158 7.10 6.99 -11.65
C CYS A 158 7.00 6.33 -10.26
N TYR A 159 7.09 5.00 -10.21
CA TYR A 159 7.02 4.16 -9.02
C TYR A 159 8.30 3.32 -8.87
N ARG A 160 9.48 3.97 -8.88
CA ARG A 160 10.81 3.30 -8.76
C ARG A 160 10.92 2.45 -7.48
N GLN A 161 10.23 2.82 -6.40
CA GLN A 161 10.17 2.09 -5.12
C GLN A 161 9.32 0.80 -5.15
N LEU A 162 8.53 0.60 -6.21
CA LEU A 162 7.79 -0.63 -6.51
C LEU A 162 8.42 -1.46 -7.63
N CYS A 163 9.50 -0.97 -8.23
CA CYS A 163 10.29 -1.64 -9.26
C CYS A 163 11.44 -2.45 -8.65
N ILE A 164 11.92 -3.42 -9.41
CA ILE A 164 13.15 -4.18 -9.15
C ILE A 164 14.14 -3.81 -10.26
N GLU A 165 15.43 -4.08 -10.11
CA GLU A 165 16.38 -3.98 -11.24
C GLU A 165 16.20 -5.20 -12.15
N ASP A 166 16.40 -5.07 -13.47
CA ASP A 166 16.19 -6.19 -14.41
C ASP A 166 17.09 -7.38 -14.02
N PRO A 167 16.55 -8.55 -13.63
CA PRO A 167 17.38 -9.71 -13.26
C PRO A 167 18.18 -10.26 -14.45
N ALA A 168 17.79 -9.94 -15.69
CA ALA A 168 18.60 -10.19 -16.89
C ALA A 168 19.63 -9.08 -17.18
N LEU A 169 19.85 -8.15 -16.23
CA LEU A 169 20.86 -7.07 -16.22
C LEU A 169 20.90 -6.22 -17.50
N ARG A 170 19.74 -6.01 -18.13
CA ARG A 170 19.63 -5.18 -19.34
C ARG A 170 19.96 -3.72 -19.02
N ARG A 171 20.68 -3.06 -19.95
CA ARG A 171 21.02 -1.63 -19.83
C ARG A 171 19.76 -0.75 -19.90
N PRO A 172 19.66 0.34 -19.13
CA PRO A 172 18.56 1.30 -19.24
C PRO A 172 18.53 1.97 -20.62
N ARG A 173 17.33 2.29 -21.12
CA ARG A 173 17.17 3.18 -22.29
C ARG A 173 17.29 4.64 -21.83
N ALA A 174 18.15 5.39 -22.50
CA ALA A 174 18.48 6.79 -22.16
C ALA A 174 17.23 7.71 -22.06
N ASP A 175 16.20 7.44 -22.88
CA ASP A 175 14.98 8.25 -22.94
C ASP A 175 14.18 8.29 -21.62
N ARG A 176 14.40 7.32 -20.72
CA ARG A 176 13.61 7.12 -19.49
C ARG A 176 14.27 7.74 -18.26
N ARG A 177 14.19 9.06 -18.16
CA ARG A 177 14.56 9.82 -16.94
C ARG A 177 13.80 9.28 -15.72
N SER A 178 14.53 8.67 -14.78
CA SER A 178 14.00 7.87 -13.68
C SER A 178 13.68 8.70 -12.43
N VAL A 179 12.71 9.63 -12.57
CA VAL A 179 12.18 10.43 -11.45
C VAL A 179 10.96 9.72 -10.83
N SER A 180 11.06 9.39 -9.55
CA SER A 180 9.98 8.88 -8.70
C SER A 180 9.22 10.05 -8.07
N TRP A 181 7.93 9.87 -7.75
CA TRP A 181 7.18 10.91 -7.03
C TRP A 181 7.73 11.18 -5.62
N ASP A 182 8.33 10.17 -4.98
CA ASP A 182 8.94 10.30 -3.66
C ASP A 182 10.17 11.25 -3.69
N ASP A 183 10.88 11.37 -4.82
CA ASP A 183 12.07 12.25 -4.94
C ASP A 183 11.73 13.75 -4.81
N LEU A 184 10.46 14.11 -5.04
CA LEU A 184 9.94 15.48 -4.95
C LEU A 184 9.59 15.90 -3.52
N VAL A 185 9.45 14.93 -2.61
CA VAL A 185 9.14 15.16 -1.19
C VAL A 185 10.44 15.59 -0.49
N PRO A 186 10.41 16.59 0.40
CA PRO A 186 11.57 16.92 1.23
C PRO A 186 11.96 15.76 2.15
N ASN A 187 13.25 15.60 2.43
CA ASN A 187 13.67 14.67 3.47
C ASN A 187 13.26 15.22 4.84
N LEU A 188 12.36 14.49 5.53
CA LEU A 188 12.28 14.57 6.98
C LEU A 188 13.47 13.77 7.55
N GLU A 189 14.62 14.42 7.70
CA GLU A 189 15.66 13.87 8.57
C GLU A 189 15.11 13.88 10.01
N PRO A 190 14.97 12.72 10.68
CA PRO A 190 14.85 12.73 12.12
C PRO A 190 16.19 13.25 12.67
N GLU A 191 16.17 14.24 13.58
CA GLU A 191 17.42 14.67 14.22
C GLU A 191 18.03 13.46 14.92
N VAL A 192 19.23 13.06 14.46
CA VAL A 192 19.98 11.94 15.04
C VAL A 192 20.26 12.30 16.49
N SER A 193 19.88 11.41 17.40
CA SER A 193 20.14 11.56 18.83
C SER A 193 21.64 11.75 19.07
N ALA A 194 22.02 12.97 19.45
CA ALA A 194 23.41 13.37 19.65
C ALA A 194 23.96 12.79 20.97
N GLU A 195 24.17 11.48 21.00
CA GLU A 195 24.91 10.80 22.06
C GLU A 195 26.42 10.94 21.80
N GLY A 196 27.18 11.31 22.83
CA GLY A 196 28.64 11.13 22.85
C GLY A 196 29.48 12.17 22.10
N ASN A 197 29.67 13.34 22.71
CA ASN A 197 30.97 13.58 23.34
C ASN A 197 30.91 14.67 24.40
N PHE A 198 31.39 14.34 25.59
CA PHE A 198 31.54 15.23 26.73
C PHE A 198 33.02 15.58 26.86
N ASP A 199 33.36 16.85 26.64
CA ASP A 199 34.62 17.46 27.09
C ASP A 199 34.36 18.96 27.26
N GLY A 200 34.83 19.55 28.37
CA GLY A 200 34.38 20.87 28.80
C GLY A 200 35.49 21.83 29.18
N SER A 201 35.49 23.03 28.59
CA SER A 201 36.08 24.25 29.15
C SER A 201 35.65 25.49 28.35
N GLY A 202 35.75 26.70 28.93
CA GLY A 202 35.81 27.96 28.15
C GLY A 202 34.56 28.85 28.09
N SER A 203 34.34 29.64 29.15
CA SER A 203 33.89 31.07 29.12
C SER A 203 32.86 31.59 28.09
N GLN A 204 31.73 32.07 28.63
CA GLN A 204 31.00 33.32 28.29
C GLN A 204 30.92 33.81 26.81
N GLY A 205 29.68 33.84 26.27
CA GLY A 205 29.31 34.65 25.10
C GLY A 205 27.78 34.73 24.96
N SER A 206 27.19 35.92 25.08
CA SER A 206 25.73 36.10 25.06
C SER A 206 25.17 36.32 23.64
N ASN A 207 24.12 35.58 23.28
CA ASN A 207 22.93 36.12 22.58
C ASN A 207 21.84 35.04 22.46
N VAL A 208 20.82 35.07 23.33
CA VAL A 208 19.67 34.15 23.27
C VAL A 208 18.60 34.75 22.35
N SER A 209 18.55 34.30 21.10
CA SER A 209 17.48 34.64 20.15
C SER A 209 17.10 33.51 19.19
N ASP A 210 17.44 32.26 19.54
CA ASP A 210 17.02 31.07 18.80
C ASP A 210 15.49 30.92 18.81
N SER A 211 14.86 31.40 17.74
CA SER A 211 13.50 31.01 17.37
C SER A 211 13.45 29.50 17.15
N PRO A 212 12.33 28.82 17.44
CA PRO A 212 12.23 27.38 17.26
C PRO A 212 12.60 27.02 15.82
N LYS A 213 13.64 26.19 15.67
CA LYS A 213 14.27 25.88 14.38
C LYS A 213 13.20 25.48 13.37
N SER A 214 12.98 26.33 12.37
CA SER A 214 12.16 25.96 11.22
C SER A 214 12.78 24.71 10.62
N VAL A 215 11.98 23.64 10.47
CA VAL A 215 12.35 22.48 9.65
C VAL A 215 12.84 23.06 8.33
N LYS A 216 14.12 22.85 8.00
CA LYS A 216 14.77 23.52 6.86
C LYS A 216 14.05 23.10 5.58
N SER A 217 13.15 23.96 5.12
CA SER A 217 12.33 23.71 3.95
C SER A 217 13.23 23.87 2.72
N GLU A 218 13.83 22.75 2.30
CA GLU A 218 14.74 22.63 1.15
C GLU A 218 14.36 23.60 0.04
N SER A 219 15.29 24.48 -0.33
CA SER A 219 15.00 25.45 -1.37
C SER A 219 14.70 24.75 -2.70
N PRO A 220 13.89 25.37 -3.58
CA PRO A 220 13.62 24.80 -4.89
C PRO A 220 14.88 24.52 -5.72
N ALA A 221 16.00 25.21 -5.43
CA ALA A 221 17.30 24.97 -6.03
C ALA A 221 17.98 23.71 -5.44
N GLU A 222 18.11 23.61 -4.11
CA GLU A 222 18.67 22.44 -3.42
C GLU A 222 17.97 21.14 -3.85
N ARG A 223 16.62 21.16 -3.89
CA ARG A 223 15.84 19.99 -4.28
C ARG A 223 16.07 19.60 -5.75
N LYS A 224 16.19 20.59 -6.65
CA LYS A 224 16.51 20.36 -8.07
C LYS A 224 17.91 19.75 -8.23
N GLU A 225 18.89 20.23 -7.47
CA GLU A 225 20.24 19.64 -7.46
C GLU A 225 20.27 18.22 -6.89
N ARG A 226 19.55 17.95 -5.79
CA ARG A 226 19.42 16.60 -5.24
C ARG A 226 18.83 15.65 -6.28
N ILE A 227 17.76 16.06 -6.95
CA ILE A 227 17.11 15.26 -8.01
C ILE A 227 18.06 15.03 -9.19
N ALA A 228 18.89 16.01 -9.57
CA ALA A 228 19.92 15.84 -10.60
C ALA A 228 20.97 14.80 -10.17
N LYS A 229 21.58 14.96 -8.99
CA LYS A 229 22.58 14.03 -8.43
C LYS A 229 22.03 12.58 -8.35
N LEU A 230 20.77 12.42 -7.94
CA LEU A 230 20.07 11.13 -7.93
C LEU A 230 19.81 10.57 -9.35
N ALA A 231 19.46 11.43 -10.33
CA ALA A 231 19.26 11.01 -11.71
C ALA A 231 20.57 10.56 -12.38
N ASP A 232 21.70 11.19 -12.05
CA ASP A 232 23.03 10.82 -12.58
C ASP A 232 23.52 9.49 -12.00
N GLN A 233 23.33 9.25 -10.70
CA GLN A 233 23.54 7.93 -10.09
C GLN A 233 22.68 6.85 -10.76
N ARG A 234 21.40 7.15 -11.05
CA ARG A 234 20.47 6.17 -11.65
C ARG A 234 20.76 5.86 -13.12
N GLN A 235 21.45 6.74 -13.86
CA GLN A 235 21.93 6.43 -15.22
C GLN A 235 23.00 5.33 -15.22
N GLN A 236 23.70 5.13 -14.10
CA GLN A 236 24.73 4.10 -13.93
C GLN A 236 24.14 2.75 -13.46
N SER A 237 22.95 2.74 -12.85
CA SER A 237 22.25 1.52 -12.41
C SER A 237 21.64 0.71 -13.57
N ALA A 238 21.41 -0.59 -13.34
CA ALA A 238 20.69 -1.45 -14.29
C ALA A 238 19.26 -0.96 -14.55
N ALA A 239 18.64 -1.38 -15.67
CA ALA A 239 17.31 -0.93 -16.01
C ALA A 239 16.29 -1.28 -14.91
N PRO A 240 15.56 -0.31 -14.32
CA PRO A 240 14.42 -0.64 -13.48
C PRO A 240 13.33 -1.34 -14.29
N VAL A 241 12.67 -2.30 -13.66
CA VAL A 241 11.64 -3.19 -14.21
C VAL A 241 10.44 -3.22 -13.26
N PRO A 242 9.19 -3.21 -13.77
CA PRO A 242 8.00 -3.30 -12.93
C PRO A 242 8.00 -4.58 -12.08
N GLY A 243 8.07 -4.45 -10.76
CA GLY A 243 8.12 -5.59 -9.84
C GLY A 243 6.74 -6.14 -9.48
N PHE A 244 6.72 -7.28 -8.77
CA PHE A 244 5.50 -7.83 -8.16
C PHE A 244 4.76 -6.82 -7.26
N ARG A 245 5.51 -5.93 -6.58
CA ARG A 245 4.94 -4.84 -5.77
C ARG A 245 4.12 -3.86 -6.62
N TRP A 246 4.62 -3.48 -7.81
CA TRP A 246 3.89 -2.64 -8.75
C TRP A 246 2.68 -3.37 -9.34
N LEU A 247 2.82 -4.65 -9.74
CA LEU A 247 1.70 -5.49 -10.22
C LEU A 247 0.56 -5.57 -9.18
N LYS A 248 0.90 -5.83 -7.90
CA LYS A 248 -0.06 -5.90 -6.80
C LYS A 248 -0.74 -4.55 -6.54
N MET A 249 0.02 -3.45 -6.58
CA MET A 249 -0.53 -2.09 -6.49
C MET A 249 -1.49 -1.79 -7.64
N VAL A 250 -1.11 -2.09 -8.87
CA VAL A 250 -1.90 -1.85 -10.08
C VAL A 250 -3.19 -2.66 -10.11
N ALA A 251 -3.15 -3.95 -9.79
CA ALA A 251 -4.33 -4.81 -9.71
C ALA A 251 -5.29 -4.36 -8.59
N TYR A 252 -4.75 -3.94 -7.44
CA TYR A 252 -5.56 -3.37 -6.35
C TYR A 252 -6.27 -2.07 -6.76
N ARG A 253 -5.56 -1.15 -7.41
CA ARG A 253 -6.15 0.11 -7.92
C ARG A 253 -7.23 -0.14 -8.97
N GLU A 254 -7.06 -1.13 -9.85
CA GLU A 254 -8.13 -1.54 -10.78
C GLU A 254 -9.38 -2.00 -10.03
N SER A 255 -9.24 -2.89 -9.02
CA SER A 255 -10.39 -3.33 -8.24
C SER A 255 -11.09 -2.17 -7.52
N VAL A 256 -10.35 -1.26 -6.90
CA VAL A 256 -10.93 -0.10 -6.20
C VAL A 256 -11.59 0.88 -7.17
N CYS A 257 -11.01 1.19 -8.33
CA CYS A 257 -11.65 2.04 -9.34
C CYS A 257 -12.97 1.43 -9.86
N ARG A 258 -13.00 0.11 -10.10
CA ARG A 258 -14.21 -0.60 -10.52
C ARG A 258 -15.25 -0.68 -9.41
N GLU A 259 -14.86 -0.88 -8.15
CA GLU A 259 -15.78 -0.85 -7.03
C GLU A 259 -16.35 0.55 -6.75
N ILE A 260 -15.58 1.63 -6.91
CA ILE A 260 -16.10 3.01 -6.82
C ILE A 260 -17.21 3.22 -7.86
N VAL A 261 -16.97 2.87 -9.14
CA VAL A 261 -18.01 2.96 -10.18
C VAL A 261 -19.21 2.05 -9.88
N GLY A 262 -18.97 0.89 -9.24
CA GLY A 262 -20.02 -0.01 -8.79
C GLY A 262 -20.91 0.59 -7.70
N TRP A 263 -20.31 1.08 -6.60
CA TRP A 263 -21.04 1.73 -5.50
C TRP A 263 -21.80 2.98 -5.97
N MET A 264 -21.18 3.81 -6.82
CA MET A 264 -21.89 4.95 -7.43
C MET A 264 -23.15 4.51 -8.18
N ALA A 265 -23.10 3.39 -8.92
CA ALA A 265 -24.27 2.85 -9.63
C ALA A 265 -25.32 2.22 -8.69
N VAL A 266 -24.92 1.63 -7.55
CA VAL A 266 -25.84 1.13 -6.50
C VAL A 266 -26.65 2.28 -5.89
N HIS A 267 -26.02 3.43 -5.64
CA HIS A 267 -26.71 4.65 -5.18
C HIS A 267 -27.45 5.40 -6.33
N GLY A 268 -27.74 4.73 -7.45
CA GLY A 268 -28.42 5.32 -8.62
C GLY A 268 -27.60 6.32 -9.44
N HIS A 269 -26.39 6.70 -9.01
CA HIS A 269 -25.53 7.67 -9.67
C HIS A 269 -24.64 7.01 -10.75
N ARG A 270 -25.25 6.56 -11.85
CA ARG A 270 -24.53 5.84 -12.93
C ARG A 270 -23.47 6.70 -13.62
N ILE A 271 -22.38 6.05 -14.06
CA ILE A 271 -21.20 6.61 -14.74
C ILE A 271 -20.75 5.59 -15.82
N PRO A 272 -20.17 6.00 -16.98
CA PRO A 272 -19.68 5.08 -18.01
C PRO A 272 -18.74 4.00 -17.43
N ARG A 273 -19.13 2.72 -17.54
CA ARG A 273 -18.44 1.60 -16.84
C ARG A 273 -16.96 1.47 -17.18
N ALA A 274 -16.61 1.41 -18.47
CA ALA A 274 -15.21 1.22 -18.89
C ALA A 274 -14.39 2.51 -18.80
N GLU A 275 -14.94 3.61 -19.30
CA GLU A 275 -14.24 4.89 -19.43
C GLU A 275 -14.11 5.60 -18.08
N GLY A 276 -15.13 5.51 -17.21
CA GLY A 276 -15.08 6.01 -15.83
C GLY A 276 -13.97 5.35 -15.02
N VAL A 277 -13.78 4.04 -15.17
CA VAL A 277 -12.66 3.32 -14.53
C VAL A 277 -11.31 3.81 -15.05
N VAL A 278 -11.18 4.09 -16.36
CA VAL A 278 -9.95 4.68 -16.94
C VAL A 278 -9.73 6.12 -16.46
N ALA A 279 -10.80 6.93 -16.33
CA ALA A 279 -10.75 8.28 -15.81
C ALA A 279 -10.31 8.29 -14.32
N LEU A 280 -10.89 7.43 -13.48
CA LEU A 280 -10.49 7.27 -12.08
C LEU A 280 -9.04 6.81 -11.93
N LYS A 281 -8.53 5.92 -12.80
CA LYS A 281 -7.09 5.56 -12.82
C LYS A 281 -6.20 6.78 -13.07
N LYS A 282 -6.51 7.59 -14.09
CA LYS A 282 -5.78 8.83 -14.41
C LYS A 282 -5.86 9.86 -13.29
N MET A 283 -7.01 9.96 -12.62
CA MET A 283 -7.19 10.81 -11.44
C MET A 283 -6.40 10.32 -10.22
N TRP A 284 -6.30 9.01 -10.00
CA TRP A 284 -5.45 8.47 -8.92
C TRP A 284 -3.97 8.72 -9.21
N PHE A 285 -3.52 8.59 -10.46
CA PHE A 285 -2.16 8.96 -10.86
C PHE A 285 -1.85 10.45 -10.58
N LEU A 286 -2.83 11.34 -10.77
CA LEU A 286 -2.73 12.75 -10.38
C LEU A 286 -2.65 12.94 -8.85
N LEU A 287 -3.41 12.17 -8.06
CA LEU A 287 -3.40 12.24 -6.59
C LEU A 287 -2.06 11.82 -5.96
N ASP A 288 -1.34 10.89 -6.58
CA ASP A 288 0.01 10.50 -6.14
C ASP A 288 1.05 11.62 -6.28
N ILE A 289 0.80 12.64 -7.12
CA ILE A 289 1.77 13.71 -7.37
C ILE A 289 1.75 14.71 -6.20
N PRO A 290 2.88 14.96 -5.50
CA PRO A 290 2.90 15.81 -4.31
C PRO A 290 2.93 17.32 -4.57
N VAL A 291 3.21 17.79 -5.79
CA VAL A 291 3.51 19.20 -6.10
C VAL A 291 2.62 19.71 -7.24
N ASN A 292 2.23 20.99 -7.19
CA ASN A 292 1.29 21.58 -8.15
C ASN A 292 1.84 21.67 -9.59
N ALA A 293 3.10 22.04 -9.78
CA ALA A 293 3.69 22.20 -11.11
C ALA A 293 3.60 20.91 -11.99
N PRO A 294 4.01 19.71 -11.52
CA PRO A 294 3.79 18.48 -12.27
C PRO A 294 2.31 18.07 -12.42
N ARG A 295 1.43 18.39 -11.44
CA ARG A 295 -0.04 18.17 -11.61
C ARG A 295 -0.62 18.98 -12.77
N ILE A 296 -0.27 20.26 -12.85
CA ILE A 296 -0.70 21.18 -13.91
C ILE A 296 -0.15 20.72 -15.26
N SER A 297 1.15 20.41 -15.33
CA SER A 297 1.81 19.92 -16.55
C SER A 297 1.20 18.62 -17.09
N LEU A 298 0.91 17.65 -16.20
CA LEU A 298 0.24 16.41 -16.57
C LEU A 298 -1.16 16.65 -17.16
N ILE A 299 -1.93 17.58 -16.59
CA ILE A 299 -3.29 17.88 -17.05
C ILE A 299 -3.31 18.70 -18.35
N HIS A 300 -2.30 19.53 -18.60
CA HIS A 300 -2.11 20.18 -19.89
C HIS A 300 -1.82 19.18 -21.03
N ASN A 301 -1.33 17.97 -20.73
CA ASN A 301 -1.09 16.93 -21.73
C ASN A 301 -2.41 16.35 -22.27
N THR A 302 -2.75 16.75 -23.50
CA THR A 302 -3.94 16.32 -24.26
C THR A 302 -3.96 14.83 -24.61
N SER A 303 -2.81 14.17 -24.69
CA SER A 303 -2.72 12.72 -24.95
C SER A 303 -3.06 11.86 -23.72
N PHE A 304 -2.76 12.35 -22.51
CA PHE A 304 -3.04 11.63 -21.27
C PHE A 304 -4.43 11.97 -20.75
N PHE A 305 -4.74 13.26 -20.58
CA PHE A 305 -6.10 13.73 -20.31
C PHE A 305 -6.76 14.15 -21.62
N THR A 306 -7.58 13.27 -22.20
CA THR A 306 -8.38 13.55 -23.40
C THR A 306 -9.60 14.43 -23.07
N LYS A 307 -10.33 14.91 -24.08
CA LYS A 307 -11.56 15.68 -23.85
C LYS A 307 -12.65 14.83 -23.19
N GLU A 308 -12.83 13.56 -23.58
CA GLU A 308 -13.79 12.67 -22.91
C GLU A 308 -13.36 12.41 -21.46
N THR A 309 -12.07 12.18 -21.21
CA THR A 309 -11.54 11.96 -19.84
C THR A 309 -11.94 13.10 -18.89
N LEU A 310 -11.79 14.37 -19.32
CA LEU A 310 -12.13 15.53 -18.50
C LEU A 310 -13.65 15.69 -18.30
N ALA A 311 -14.46 15.40 -19.32
CA ALA A 311 -15.91 15.42 -19.23
C ALA A 311 -16.45 14.33 -18.27
N ILE A 312 -15.87 13.13 -18.31
CA ILE A 312 -16.24 11.99 -17.44
C ILE A 312 -15.81 12.23 -15.99
N LEU A 313 -14.67 12.90 -15.75
CA LEU A 313 -14.29 13.35 -14.42
C LEU A 313 -15.25 14.43 -13.90
N GLN A 314 -15.68 15.38 -14.73
CA GLN A 314 -16.67 16.38 -14.34
C GLN A 314 -18.03 15.76 -14.00
N LEU A 315 -18.50 14.78 -14.79
CA LEU A 315 -19.68 13.97 -14.48
C LEU A 315 -19.52 13.28 -13.12
N PHE A 316 -18.39 12.60 -12.88
CA PHE A 316 -18.10 11.93 -11.61
C PHE A 316 -18.11 12.91 -10.43
N PHE A 317 -17.51 14.10 -10.55
CA PHE A 317 -17.51 15.11 -9.47
C PHE A 317 -18.90 15.67 -9.16
N ILE A 318 -19.79 15.77 -10.16
CA ILE A 318 -21.18 16.21 -9.97
C ILE A 318 -22.01 15.09 -9.33
N LYS A 319 -21.90 13.85 -9.82
CA LYS A 319 -22.57 12.69 -9.23
C LYS A 319 -22.12 12.43 -7.78
N LEU A 320 -20.86 12.68 -7.46
CA LEU A 320 -20.32 12.56 -6.10
C LEU A 320 -20.85 13.67 -5.17
N ASP A 321 -21.03 14.90 -5.67
CA ASP A 321 -21.75 15.94 -4.90
C ASP A 321 -23.19 15.50 -4.61
N MET A 322 -23.92 15.00 -5.62
CA MET A 322 -25.30 14.55 -5.45
C MET A 322 -25.42 13.49 -4.33
N LEU A 323 -24.48 12.56 -4.24
CA LEU A 323 -24.47 11.50 -3.23
C LEU A 323 -24.27 12.01 -1.78
N TYR A 324 -23.35 12.95 -1.57
CA TYR A 324 -23.07 13.46 -0.22
C TYR A 324 -24.01 14.59 0.23
N VAL A 325 -24.72 15.22 -0.72
CA VAL A 325 -25.74 16.25 -0.48
C VAL A 325 -27.16 15.66 -0.40
N ASP A 326 -27.37 14.39 -0.75
CA ASP A 326 -28.66 13.71 -0.67
C ASP A 326 -29.25 13.74 0.76
N PRO A 327 -30.40 14.41 0.98
CA PRO A 327 -31.04 14.49 2.29
C PRO A 327 -31.63 13.16 2.77
N VAL A 328 -31.84 12.17 1.88
CA VAL A 328 -32.47 10.88 2.22
C VAL A 328 -31.50 9.95 2.93
N HIS A 329 -30.29 9.78 2.39
CA HIS A 329 -29.33 8.80 2.91
C HIS A 329 -28.36 9.36 3.97
N TYR A 330 -28.33 10.68 4.18
CA TYR A 330 -27.57 11.37 5.25
C TYR A 330 -26.09 10.97 5.37
N TYR A 331 -25.39 10.79 4.23
CA TYR A 331 -23.96 10.40 4.18
C TYR A 331 -22.97 11.47 4.69
N GLY A 332 -23.46 12.57 5.26
CA GLY A 332 -22.66 13.61 5.90
C GLY A 332 -23.27 15.02 5.78
N GLY A 333 -24.02 15.29 4.71
CA GLY A 333 -24.70 16.57 4.48
C GLY A 333 -23.78 17.77 4.20
N GLU A 334 -22.46 17.62 4.36
CA GLU A 334 -21.49 18.69 4.16
C GLU A 334 -20.91 18.66 2.74
N CYS A 335 -21.14 19.73 1.96
CA CYS A 335 -20.60 19.88 0.60
C CYS A 335 -19.06 19.82 0.53
N SER A 336 -18.37 19.99 1.66
CA SER A 336 -16.90 19.86 1.74
C SER A 336 -16.41 18.40 1.69
N MET A 337 -17.30 17.39 1.83
CA MET A 337 -16.93 15.98 1.81
C MET A 337 -16.17 15.61 0.52
N ARG A 338 -16.62 16.08 -0.66
CA ARG A 338 -15.86 15.94 -1.91
C ARG A 338 -14.46 16.54 -1.77
N GLU A 339 -14.37 17.77 -1.28
CA GLU A 339 -13.11 18.51 -1.22
C GLU A 339 -12.08 17.81 -0.34
N MET A 340 -12.51 17.25 0.80
CA MET A 340 -11.65 16.53 1.72
C MET A 340 -11.26 15.15 1.16
N LEU A 341 -12.21 14.40 0.60
CA LEU A 341 -11.95 13.08 0.00
C LEU A 341 -11.07 13.16 -1.26
N LEU A 342 -11.16 14.25 -2.05
CA LEU A 342 -10.30 14.50 -3.21
C LEU A 342 -8.99 15.26 -2.89
N ALA A 343 -8.80 15.68 -1.63
CA ALA A 343 -7.51 16.17 -1.13
C ALA A 343 -6.65 15.05 -0.51
N GLU A 344 -7.21 13.85 -0.32
CA GLU A 344 -6.46 12.66 0.10
C GLU A 344 -5.51 12.12 -0.97
N ARG A 345 -4.44 11.44 -0.55
CA ARG A 345 -3.45 10.83 -1.46
C ARG A 345 -4.02 9.66 -2.30
N SER A 346 -5.09 9.00 -1.83
CA SER A 346 -5.58 7.77 -2.47
C SER A 346 -7.10 7.63 -2.43
N LEU A 347 -7.69 7.17 -3.55
CA LEU A 347 -9.12 6.90 -3.67
C LEU A 347 -9.65 5.77 -2.77
N THR A 348 -8.76 5.11 -2.02
CA THR A 348 -9.12 4.13 -0.98
C THR A 348 -9.95 4.76 0.14
N THR A 349 -9.72 6.03 0.48
CA THR A 349 -10.54 6.73 1.48
C THR A 349 -11.97 6.86 0.96
N LEU A 350 -12.15 7.43 -0.23
CA LEU A 350 -13.45 7.50 -0.91
C LEU A 350 -14.14 6.13 -1.01
N TRP A 351 -13.42 5.08 -1.41
CA TRP A 351 -13.98 3.72 -1.51
C TRP A 351 -14.47 3.18 -0.15
N ASN A 352 -13.72 3.38 0.94
CA ASN A 352 -14.17 3.00 2.29
C ASN A 352 -15.45 3.76 2.69
N TYR A 353 -15.53 5.06 2.39
CA TYR A 353 -16.70 5.89 2.68
C TYR A 353 -17.94 5.45 1.88
N LEU A 354 -17.81 5.21 0.57
CA LEU A 354 -18.89 4.70 -0.27
C LEU A 354 -19.40 3.33 0.19
N ARG A 355 -18.50 2.49 0.71
CA ARG A 355 -18.85 1.15 1.19
C ARG A 355 -19.55 1.14 2.54
N GLY A 356 -19.34 2.14 3.40
CA GLY A 356 -19.96 2.31 4.72
C GLY A 356 -19.67 1.23 5.77
N ALA A 357 -18.95 0.16 5.42
CA ALA A 357 -18.97 -1.13 6.12
C ALA A 357 -18.34 -1.15 7.53
N ASP A 358 -17.46 -0.20 7.85
CA ASP A 358 -16.63 -0.28 9.06
C ASP A 358 -17.30 0.37 10.31
N GLY A 359 -18.47 1.01 10.15
CA GLY A 359 -19.21 1.68 11.23
C GLY A 359 -18.54 2.95 11.79
N THR A 360 -17.23 3.12 11.59
CA THR A 360 -16.41 4.25 12.04
C THR A 360 -16.67 5.56 11.29
N SER A 361 -17.48 5.55 10.22
CA SER A 361 -17.75 6.67 9.30
C SER A 361 -17.78 8.05 9.96
N LYS A 362 -18.56 8.25 11.03
CA LYS A 362 -18.65 9.57 11.71
C LYS A 362 -17.34 10.01 12.39
N LEU A 363 -16.59 9.09 12.99
CA LEU A 363 -15.27 9.38 13.58
C LEU A 363 -14.22 9.60 12.49
N ASP A 364 -14.30 8.87 11.38
CA ASP A 364 -13.39 9.05 10.26
C ASP A 364 -13.67 10.35 9.49
N THR A 365 -14.94 10.80 9.39
CA THR A 365 -15.29 12.14 8.91
C THR A 365 -14.66 13.21 9.81
N LEU A 366 -14.72 13.03 11.13
CA LEU A 366 -14.13 13.99 12.06
C LEU A 366 -12.59 13.98 12.03
N ARG A 367 -11.95 12.82 11.86
CA ARG A 367 -10.50 12.71 11.59
C ARG A 367 -10.09 13.37 10.28
N LEU A 368 -10.88 13.17 9.22
CA LEU A 368 -10.68 13.79 7.91
C LEU A 368 -10.81 15.31 8.01
N TRP A 369 -11.83 15.81 8.71
CA TRP A 369 -12.01 17.23 8.99
C TRP A 369 -10.89 17.82 9.85
N ILE A 370 -10.41 17.12 10.89
CA ILE A 370 -9.22 17.52 11.67
C ILE A 370 -7.99 17.65 10.76
N ARG A 371 -7.80 16.69 9.86
CA ARG A 371 -6.65 16.62 8.94
C ARG A 371 -6.65 17.71 7.86
N HIS A 372 -7.82 18.14 7.39
CA HIS A 372 -7.96 19.09 6.26
C HIS A 372 -8.44 20.51 6.63
N ARG A 373 -9.20 20.67 7.71
CA ARG A 373 -9.94 21.91 8.02
C ARG A 373 -9.69 22.50 9.41
N TYR A 374 -9.35 21.70 10.41
CA TYR A 374 -9.10 22.20 11.77
C TYR A 374 -7.86 23.10 11.81
N LYS A 375 -8.03 24.33 12.29
CA LYS A 375 -6.93 25.27 12.54
C LYS A 375 -6.49 25.12 13.99
N VAL A 376 -5.21 24.82 14.22
CA VAL A 376 -4.62 24.85 15.57
C VAL A 376 -4.82 26.25 16.17
N PRO A 377 -5.47 26.39 17.34
CA PRO A 377 -5.71 27.69 17.95
C PRO A 377 -4.39 28.39 18.28
N GLN A 378 -4.16 29.60 17.75
CA GLN A 378 -2.92 30.34 18.01
C GLN A 378 -2.84 30.81 19.46
N PRO A 379 -1.64 30.91 20.06
CA PRO A 379 -1.51 31.35 21.44
C PRO A 379 -1.72 32.86 21.51
N VAL A 380 -2.57 33.30 22.44
CA VAL A 380 -2.68 34.72 22.79
C VAL A 380 -1.34 35.18 23.36
N ARG A 381 -0.82 36.31 22.86
CA ARG A 381 0.44 36.92 23.31
C ARG A 381 0.15 38.26 24.03
N PRO A 382 0.97 38.69 25.01
CA PRO A 382 2.15 38.00 25.56
C PRO A 382 1.78 36.78 26.41
N MET A 383 2.73 35.86 26.60
CA MET A 383 2.55 34.57 27.27
C MET A 383 3.80 34.28 28.11
N THR A 384 3.66 33.73 29.32
CA THR A 384 4.81 33.39 30.17
C THR A 384 5.57 32.19 29.62
N ARG A 385 6.86 32.05 29.96
CA ARG A 385 7.70 30.96 29.47
C ARG A 385 7.10 29.57 29.77
N GLU A 386 6.69 29.33 31.01
CA GLU A 386 6.07 28.07 31.45
C GLU A 386 4.79 27.76 30.67
N THR A 387 3.92 28.75 30.46
CA THR A 387 2.68 28.55 29.70
C THR A 387 2.95 28.35 28.21
N HIS A 388 4.02 28.94 27.67
CA HIS A 388 4.49 28.67 26.31
C HIS A 388 5.01 27.23 26.15
N GLU A 389 5.81 26.73 27.09
CA GLU A 389 6.32 25.35 27.10
C GLU A 389 5.16 24.34 27.24
N GLN A 390 4.19 24.59 28.14
CA GLN A 390 2.95 23.79 28.24
C GLN A 390 2.10 23.83 26.96
N TYR A 391 2.07 24.97 26.27
CA TYR A 391 1.34 25.13 25.00
C TYR A 391 2.02 24.37 23.85
N GLN A 392 3.35 24.40 23.76
CA GLN A 392 4.11 23.56 22.82
C GLN A 392 3.85 22.06 23.08
N ALA A 393 3.90 21.62 24.33
CA ALA A 393 3.61 20.24 24.70
C ALA A 393 2.20 19.81 24.26
N LYS A 394 1.19 20.67 24.42
CA LYS A 394 -0.18 20.43 23.96
C LYS A 394 -0.33 20.39 22.44
N ILE A 395 0.40 21.22 21.68
CA ILE A 395 0.42 21.14 20.20
C ILE A 395 0.91 19.76 19.75
N ASN A 396 1.98 19.25 20.36
CA ASN A 396 2.65 18.03 19.90
C ASN A 396 1.84 16.74 20.14
N MET A 397 0.70 16.80 20.85
CA MET A 397 -0.17 15.66 21.09
C MET A 397 -1.02 15.31 19.84
N PRO A 398 -1.18 14.02 19.48
CA PRO A 398 -2.03 13.62 18.36
C PRO A 398 -3.52 13.79 18.69
N ILE A 399 -4.28 14.42 17.77
CA ILE A 399 -5.71 14.69 17.96
C ILE A 399 -6.55 13.59 17.30
N MET A 400 -7.28 12.81 18.09
CA MET A 400 -8.07 11.64 17.63
C MET A 400 -7.28 10.61 16.78
N GLY A 401 -5.97 10.51 17.03
CA GLY A 401 -5.05 9.65 16.28
C GLY A 401 -4.46 10.28 15.01
N VAL A 402 -4.77 11.55 14.72
CA VAL A 402 -4.07 12.33 13.68
C VAL A 402 -2.80 12.95 14.31
N PRO A 403 -1.58 12.66 13.78
CA PRO A 403 -0.35 13.30 14.24
C PRO A 403 -0.42 14.83 14.11
N ALA A 404 0.07 15.54 15.14
CA ALA A 404 0.02 16.99 15.25
C ALA A 404 0.51 17.74 14.00
N GLN A 405 1.55 17.21 13.35
CA GLN A 405 2.20 17.78 12.17
C GLN A 405 1.27 17.80 10.93
N LEU A 406 0.24 16.95 10.91
CA LEU A 406 -0.68 16.75 9.79
C LEU A 406 -2.05 17.42 10.01
N VAL A 407 -2.34 17.87 11.23
CA VAL A 407 -3.58 18.57 11.61
C VAL A 407 -3.70 19.87 10.80
N GLY A 408 -4.80 20.03 10.07
CA GLY A 408 -5.07 21.18 9.20
C GLY A 408 -4.12 21.35 8.00
N ARG A 409 -3.15 20.46 7.79
CA ARG A 409 -2.07 20.62 6.79
C ARG A 409 -2.13 19.68 5.60
N TRP A 410 -2.89 18.59 5.64
CA TRP A 410 -2.82 17.54 4.59
C TRP A 410 -3.21 18.02 3.18
N GLY A 411 -4.05 19.07 3.09
CA GLY A 411 -4.42 19.75 1.85
C GLY A 411 -3.35 20.66 1.24
N TYR A 412 -2.11 20.65 1.74
CA TYR A 412 -0.97 21.41 1.22
C TYR A 412 0.02 20.52 0.46
N GLU A 413 0.91 21.11 -0.34
CA GLU A 413 1.91 20.37 -1.13
C GLU A 413 2.72 19.41 -0.25
N CYS A 414 3.12 18.28 -0.84
CA CYS A 414 3.78 17.18 -0.14
C CYS A 414 2.97 16.70 1.09
N TRP A 415 1.64 16.75 1.01
CA TRP A 415 0.66 16.37 2.03
C TRP A 415 0.87 17.03 3.40
N GLY A 416 1.29 18.30 3.38
CA GLY A 416 1.45 19.14 4.57
C GLY A 416 2.85 19.64 4.84
N LEU A 417 3.88 19.07 4.21
CA LEU A 417 5.26 19.57 4.34
C LEU A 417 5.47 20.91 3.61
N GLY A 418 4.69 21.16 2.56
CA GLY A 418 4.68 22.42 1.83
C GLY A 418 3.91 23.54 2.53
N GLN A 419 4.05 24.76 1.99
CA GLN A 419 3.35 25.97 2.43
C GLN A 419 2.26 26.43 1.44
N VAL A 420 2.26 25.89 0.21
CA VAL A 420 1.27 26.17 -0.83
C VAL A 420 0.15 25.13 -0.74
N PRO A 421 -1.15 25.50 -0.86
CA PRO A 421 -2.23 24.53 -0.95
C PRO A 421 -2.10 23.64 -2.20
N LEU A 422 -2.41 22.36 -2.06
CA LEU A 422 -2.32 21.38 -3.13
C LEU A 422 -3.59 21.41 -3.98
N LEU A 423 -3.45 21.73 -5.26
CA LEU A 423 -4.56 21.79 -6.21
C LEU A 423 -5.17 20.40 -6.38
N ARG A 424 -6.44 20.29 -6.01
CA ARG A 424 -7.23 19.06 -6.07
C ARG A 424 -7.65 18.70 -7.51
N PRO A 425 -8.00 17.44 -7.80
CA PRO A 425 -8.47 17.02 -9.12
C PRO A 425 -9.65 17.84 -9.67
N ASP A 426 -10.65 18.16 -8.85
CA ASP A 426 -11.84 18.94 -9.25
C ASP A 426 -11.44 20.33 -9.77
N GLN A 427 -10.58 21.03 -9.03
CA GLN A 427 -10.08 22.36 -9.40
C GLN A 427 -9.24 22.33 -10.68
N LEU A 428 -8.43 21.29 -10.87
CA LEU A 428 -7.54 21.17 -12.02
C LEU A 428 -8.29 20.80 -13.31
N VAL A 429 -9.26 19.88 -13.23
CA VAL A 429 -10.12 19.51 -14.37
C VAL A 429 -10.93 20.72 -14.85
N LEU A 430 -11.51 21.49 -13.92
CA LEU A 430 -12.26 22.70 -14.27
C LEU A 430 -11.37 23.78 -14.92
N LYS A 431 -10.18 24.05 -14.36
CA LYS A 431 -9.21 24.99 -14.94
C LYS A 431 -8.78 24.59 -16.36
N GLU A 432 -8.53 23.30 -16.58
CA GLU A 432 -8.12 22.79 -17.90
C GLU A 432 -9.28 22.83 -18.91
N ALA A 433 -10.51 22.54 -18.48
CA ALA A 433 -11.69 22.64 -19.32
C ALA A 433 -11.95 24.07 -19.82
N VAL A 434 -11.69 25.08 -18.97
CA VAL A 434 -11.70 26.49 -19.36
C VAL A 434 -10.58 26.79 -20.36
N ARG A 435 -9.34 26.37 -20.08
CA ARG A 435 -8.18 26.56 -20.98
C ARG A 435 -8.36 25.92 -22.36
N ARG A 436 -9.07 24.79 -22.43
CA ARG A 436 -9.41 24.08 -23.68
C ARG A 436 -10.72 24.55 -24.33
N HIS A 437 -11.37 25.57 -23.77
CA HIS A 437 -12.68 26.08 -24.18
C HIS A 437 -13.76 24.99 -24.36
N MET A 438 -13.71 23.94 -23.52
CA MET A 438 -14.58 22.76 -23.65
C MET A 438 -16.05 23.01 -23.30
N GLY A 439 -16.37 24.13 -22.63
CA GLY A 439 -17.75 24.51 -22.34
C GLY A 439 -18.49 23.56 -21.39
N LEU A 440 -17.79 22.83 -20.51
CA LEU A 440 -18.37 21.83 -19.61
C LEU A 440 -19.58 22.35 -18.79
N GLN A 441 -19.62 23.64 -18.48
CA GLN A 441 -20.73 24.29 -17.80
C GLN A 441 -22.06 24.20 -18.59
N ARG A 442 -22.02 24.11 -19.93
CA ARG A 442 -23.20 23.90 -20.78
C ARG A 442 -23.76 22.48 -20.65
N MET A 443 -22.91 21.51 -20.33
CA MET A 443 -23.27 20.10 -20.16
C MET A 443 -23.76 19.78 -18.73
N PHE A 444 -23.86 20.77 -17.83
CA PHE A 444 -24.18 20.55 -16.42
C PHE A 444 -25.52 19.84 -16.20
N LEU A 445 -26.57 20.27 -16.91
CA LEU A 445 -27.88 19.59 -16.87
C LEU A 445 -27.80 18.15 -17.38
N SER A 446 -27.03 17.91 -18.45
CA SER A 446 -26.78 16.56 -18.98
C SER A 446 -26.03 15.67 -17.97
N TYR A 447 -25.10 16.22 -17.19
CA TYR A 447 -24.42 15.47 -16.13
C TYR A 447 -25.33 15.15 -14.93
N LEU A 448 -26.28 16.03 -14.62
CA LEU A 448 -27.30 15.75 -13.61
C LEU A 448 -28.24 14.62 -14.08
N SER A 449 -28.79 14.69 -15.30
CA SER A 449 -29.75 13.71 -15.82
C SER A 449 -29.12 12.37 -16.24
N TYR A 450 -27.84 12.35 -16.62
CA TYR A 450 -27.15 11.14 -17.08
C TYR A 450 -27.36 9.94 -16.13
N GLY A 451 -27.86 8.83 -16.67
CA GLY A 451 -28.06 7.60 -15.89
C GLY A 451 -29.37 7.52 -15.10
N TYR A 452 -30.16 8.60 -15.04
CA TYR A 452 -31.56 8.57 -14.64
C TYR A 452 -32.49 8.52 -15.85
N LEU A 453 -32.13 9.23 -16.92
CA LEU A 453 -32.84 9.25 -18.18
C LEU A 453 -32.03 8.56 -19.27
N ASP A 454 -32.72 7.87 -20.17
CA ASP A 454 -32.18 7.36 -21.43
C ASP A 454 -32.13 8.48 -22.50
N GLY A 455 -31.62 8.17 -23.70
CA GLY A 455 -31.55 9.11 -24.83
C GLY A 455 -32.93 9.68 -25.21
N ASP A 456 -33.97 8.86 -25.14
CA ASP A 456 -35.37 9.23 -25.41
C ASP A 456 -36.09 9.84 -24.19
N LEU A 457 -35.34 10.28 -23.17
CA LEU A 457 -35.82 10.83 -21.89
C LEU A 457 -36.66 9.87 -21.03
N ASN A 458 -36.73 8.59 -21.39
CA ASN A 458 -37.38 7.54 -20.59
C ASN A 458 -36.60 7.28 -19.28
N PRO A 459 -37.28 7.02 -18.14
CA PRO A 459 -36.62 6.74 -16.87
C PRO A 459 -35.93 5.37 -16.88
N LEU A 460 -34.64 5.35 -16.55
CA LEU A 460 -33.86 4.13 -16.34
C LEU A 460 -34.12 3.55 -14.94
N PRO A 461 -34.09 2.21 -14.77
CA PRO A 461 -34.26 1.59 -13.45
C PRO A 461 -33.17 2.05 -12.48
N THR A 462 -33.56 2.72 -11.40
CA THR A 462 -32.63 3.30 -10.42
C THR A 462 -32.08 2.27 -9.44
N VAL A 463 -32.86 1.24 -9.09
CA VAL A 463 -32.41 0.15 -8.22
C VAL A 463 -31.44 -0.75 -8.97
N VAL A 464 -30.27 -0.99 -8.38
CA VAL A 464 -29.20 -1.84 -8.91
C VAL A 464 -28.63 -2.63 -7.73
N GLU A 465 -28.80 -3.94 -7.73
CA GLU A 465 -28.32 -4.76 -6.61
C GLU A 465 -26.79 -4.70 -6.47
N PRO A 466 -26.24 -4.52 -5.24
CA PRO A 466 -24.80 -4.46 -5.04
C PRO A 466 -24.08 -5.71 -5.53
N GLU A 467 -24.76 -6.86 -5.46
CA GLU A 467 -24.22 -8.16 -5.85
C GLU A 467 -23.88 -8.29 -7.33
N ASP A 468 -24.59 -7.58 -8.21
CA ASP A 468 -24.47 -7.77 -9.66
C ASP A 468 -23.56 -6.71 -10.32
N VAL A 469 -23.07 -5.76 -9.52
CA VAL A 469 -22.32 -4.58 -10.01
C VAL A 469 -21.06 -4.25 -9.19
N VAL A 470 -21.00 -4.55 -7.90
CA VAL A 470 -19.79 -4.36 -7.08
C VAL A 470 -18.89 -5.61 -7.19
N LEU A 471 -17.64 -5.46 -7.66
CA LEU A 471 -16.72 -6.60 -7.88
C LEU A 471 -16.55 -7.52 -6.67
N SER A 472 -16.40 -6.95 -5.48
CA SER A 472 -16.21 -7.71 -4.25
C SER A 472 -17.47 -8.51 -3.86
N MET A 473 -18.67 -8.03 -4.24
CA MET A 473 -19.93 -8.72 -4.00
C MET A 473 -20.20 -9.79 -5.08
N MET A 474 -20.00 -9.48 -6.38
CA MET A 474 -20.05 -10.49 -7.46
C MET A 474 -19.13 -11.69 -7.16
N ARG A 475 -17.91 -11.43 -6.67
CA ARG A 475 -16.97 -12.49 -6.27
C ARG A 475 -17.45 -13.29 -5.06
N ARG A 476 -18.10 -12.65 -4.07
CA ARG A 476 -18.67 -13.34 -2.90
C ARG A 476 -19.85 -14.22 -3.28
N LYS A 477 -20.75 -13.71 -4.12
CA LYS A 477 -21.91 -14.42 -4.70
C LYS A 477 -21.45 -15.66 -5.46
N LYS A 478 -20.58 -15.50 -6.47
CA LYS A 478 -20.03 -16.64 -7.22
C LYS A 478 -19.27 -17.65 -6.35
N ASN A 479 -18.53 -17.19 -5.33
CA ASN A 479 -17.86 -18.10 -4.40
C ASN A 479 -18.82 -18.81 -3.44
N ARG A 480 -20.08 -18.36 -3.30
CA ARG A 480 -21.14 -19.08 -2.58
C ARG A 480 -21.82 -20.08 -3.51
N GLU A 481 -22.23 -19.65 -4.70
CA GLU A 481 -22.80 -20.50 -5.77
C GLU A 481 -21.91 -21.72 -6.07
N LEU A 482 -20.58 -21.54 -6.11
CA LEU A 482 -19.63 -22.63 -6.32
C LEU A 482 -19.55 -23.60 -5.13
N LYS A 483 -19.73 -23.12 -3.89
CA LYS A 483 -19.75 -23.98 -2.69
C LYS A 483 -21.05 -24.77 -2.59
N GLU A 484 -22.18 -24.13 -2.87
CA GLU A 484 -23.49 -24.76 -2.96
C GLU A 484 -23.43 -25.89 -4.00
N GLN A 485 -22.82 -25.64 -5.18
CA GLN A 485 -22.55 -26.66 -6.20
C GLN A 485 -21.49 -27.72 -5.84
N GLU A 486 -20.67 -27.53 -4.81
CA GLU A 486 -19.73 -28.54 -4.29
C GLU A 486 -20.42 -29.41 -3.22
N GLU A 487 -21.21 -28.78 -2.34
CA GLU A 487 -22.02 -29.42 -1.31
C GLU A 487 -23.13 -30.29 -1.92
N ASP A 488 -23.88 -29.78 -2.93
CA ASP A 488 -24.89 -30.56 -3.67
C ASP A 488 -24.30 -31.81 -4.33
N LYS A 489 -23.08 -31.74 -4.87
CA LYS A 489 -22.42 -32.91 -5.51
C LYS A 489 -22.05 -33.96 -4.48
N MET A 490 -21.52 -33.57 -3.32
CA MET A 490 -21.23 -34.52 -2.24
C MET A 490 -22.49 -35.15 -1.62
N ILE A 491 -23.68 -34.58 -1.85
CA ILE A 491 -24.98 -35.16 -1.48
C ILE A 491 -25.52 -36.12 -2.56
N VAL A 492 -25.07 -36.00 -3.82
CA VAL A 492 -25.47 -36.88 -4.94
C VAL A 492 -24.51 -38.07 -5.13
N ASP A 493 -23.23 -37.90 -4.80
CA ASP A 493 -22.18 -38.93 -4.94
C ASP A 493 -21.97 -39.80 -3.68
N GLY A 494 -22.86 -39.71 -2.66
CA GLY A 494 -22.71 -40.34 -1.33
C GLY A 494 -23.93 -41.11 -0.83
#